data_AF-A0A960PU66-F1
#
_entry.id   AF-A0A960PU66-F1
#
_cell.length_a   1.000
_cell.length_b   1.000
_cell.length_c   1.000
_cell.angle_alpha   90.00
_cell.angle_beta   90.00
_cell.angle_gamma   90.00
#
_symmetry.space_group_name_H-M   'P 1'
#
loop_
_entity.id
_entity.type
_entity.pdbx_description
1 polymer ?
#
loop_
_entity_poly.entity_id
_entity_poly.type
_entity_poly.pdbx_seq_one_letter_code
_entity_poly.pdbx_strand_id
1 'polypeptide(L)'
;MVGRRAATLAVSAATLAALLAGCSSSGGDEKAATTTTAAETTTTETGPDLEAIGADVQDLLETADQAIDDEIAVRDGFAADNDLQSGIDSTRDLRQALYDFDGELRALELPDDLSKEVNAVLTANGGFIDVLDGYLEIEDIPAYNDQLDREAEARDQWYEAVGELADALEIDGVENDISGSSTGDDNPVSDDEEQIAAGDIAGDDLIQIQVPEGFTAAPGFPIEMTDANGNTIGVYVVYDEDPSQSLEDRADEYAAGVADKNGFEIIGGPESDDIGDYPAIGYAFATDDTHTEVDLLFEAEDGAGQRFHVIAVNAADEDLDAIMSALGDVEDTLRVS
;
A
#
# COMPACT_ATOMS: atom_id res chain seq x y z
N MET A 1 -2.87 48.78 8.43
CA MET A 1 -2.08 48.70 9.68
C MET A 1 -2.03 47.23 10.04
N VAL A 2 -1.01 46.49 9.59
CA VAL A 2 0.28 46.27 10.27
C VAL A 2 0.11 45.61 11.64
N GLY A 3 0.52 44.34 11.73
CA GLY A 3 0.65 43.59 12.98
C GLY A 3 1.26 42.19 12.79
N ARG A 4 2.49 42.12 12.26
CA ARG A 4 3.37 40.93 12.28
C ARG A 4 3.80 40.58 13.71
N ARG A 5 3.99 39.28 14.00
CA ARG A 5 5.17 38.60 14.63
C ARG A 5 4.73 37.18 15.04
N ALA A 6 5.18 36.11 14.36
CA ALA A 6 6.50 35.46 14.47
C ALA A 6 6.82 34.97 15.89
N ALA A 7 6.78 33.65 16.09
CA ALA A 7 7.47 32.95 17.16
C ALA A 7 8.25 31.78 16.55
N THR A 8 9.57 31.86 16.68
CA THR A 8 10.57 30.84 16.36
C THR A 8 11.43 30.70 17.62
N LEU A 9 11.66 29.47 18.09
CA LEU A 9 12.70 29.04 19.06
C LEU A 9 12.60 27.51 19.11
N ALA A 10 13.46 26.69 18.49
CA ALA A 10 14.92 26.51 18.55
C ALA A 10 15.44 25.82 19.83
N VAL A 11 16.45 24.95 19.62
CA VAL A 11 17.39 24.27 20.55
C VAL A 11 17.01 22.78 20.76
N SER A 12 17.81 21.78 20.34
CA SER A 12 19.28 21.66 20.47
C SER A 12 19.90 20.72 19.43
N ALA A 13 20.97 21.16 18.77
CA ALA A 13 21.98 20.30 18.16
C ALA A 13 23.23 20.36 19.04
N ALA A 14 23.81 19.20 19.38
CA ALA A 14 25.14 19.10 19.99
C ALA A 14 25.91 17.93 19.37
N THR A 15 26.83 18.32 18.51
CA THR A 15 27.99 17.63 17.94
C THR A 15 28.75 16.68 18.88
N LEU A 16 29.28 15.59 18.34
CA LEU A 16 30.64 15.15 18.63
C LEU A 16 31.34 14.63 17.38
N ALA A 17 32.36 15.36 16.92
CA ALA A 17 33.23 14.96 15.84
C ALA A 17 34.69 14.86 16.33
N ALA A 18 35.40 13.94 15.70
CA ALA A 18 36.85 13.83 15.53
C ALA A 18 37.68 13.21 16.68
N LEU A 19 38.47 12.19 16.36
CA LEU A 19 39.85 12.44 15.91
C LEU A 19 40.51 11.20 15.26
N LEU A 20 40.94 11.37 14.01
CA LEU A 20 42.07 10.66 13.38
C LEU A 20 43.28 11.60 13.44
N ALA A 21 44.43 11.13 13.96
CA ALA A 21 45.80 11.43 13.48
C ALA A 21 46.90 10.91 14.43
N GLY A 22 47.64 9.89 13.97
CA GLY A 22 49.08 9.96 13.67
C GLY A 22 50.14 10.38 14.70
N CYS A 23 51.04 9.42 14.96
CA CYS A 23 52.52 9.53 15.01
C CYS A 23 53.29 10.16 16.21
N SER A 24 54.16 9.33 16.82
CA SER A 24 55.63 9.51 16.97
C SER A 24 56.28 9.66 18.37
N SER A 25 57.30 8.80 18.59
CA SER A 25 58.49 8.86 19.49
C SER A 25 58.29 8.52 20.99
N SER A 26 59.23 7.96 21.78
CA SER A 26 60.52 7.25 21.63
C SER A 26 61.07 6.91 23.05
N GLY A 27 61.70 5.74 23.23
CA GLY A 27 62.62 5.35 24.34
C GLY A 27 62.00 4.41 25.40
N GLY A 28 62.38 3.12 25.54
CA GLY A 28 63.66 2.54 26.03
C GLY A 28 63.42 1.99 27.46
N ASP A 29 63.75 0.78 27.95
CA ASP A 29 64.80 -0.21 27.66
C ASP A 29 64.44 -1.62 28.24
N GLU A 30 65.02 -2.64 27.61
CA GLU A 30 65.42 -4.00 28.07
C GLU A 30 64.57 -4.87 29.04
N LYS A 31 64.10 -6.05 28.60
CA LYS A 31 64.80 -7.36 28.77
C LYS A 31 63.96 -8.58 28.37
N ALA A 32 64.66 -9.51 27.70
CA ALA A 32 64.43 -10.96 27.62
C ALA A 32 63.11 -11.45 26.97
N ALA A 33 63.10 -11.58 25.64
CA ALA A 33 62.13 -12.42 24.95
C ALA A 33 62.71 -13.82 24.71
N THR A 34 62.14 -14.78 25.44
CA THR A 34 62.25 -16.22 25.17
C THR A 34 61.69 -16.51 23.79
N THR A 35 62.45 -17.20 22.94
CA THR A 35 61.97 -17.73 21.66
C THR A 35 60.99 -18.86 21.93
N THR A 36 59.72 -18.53 22.08
CA THR A 36 58.63 -19.49 21.90
C THR A 36 58.20 -19.36 20.46
N THR A 37 58.41 -20.42 19.66
CA THR A 37 57.70 -20.58 18.40
C THR A 37 56.21 -20.58 18.75
N ALA A 38 55.55 -19.44 18.54
CA ALA A 38 54.10 -19.42 18.50
C ALA A 38 53.73 -20.41 17.39
N ALA A 39 53.00 -21.46 17.75
CA ALA A 39 52.23 -22.15 16.74
C ALA A 39 51.46 -21.06 16.02
N GLU A 40 51.61 -20.96 14.70
CA GLU A 40 50.62 -20.29 13.88
C GLU A 40 49.31 -20.95 14.26
N THR A 41 48.56 -20.27 15.12
CA THR A 41 47.14 -20.50 15.19
C THR A 41 46.70 -19.93 13.86
N THR A 42 46.60 -20.80 12.86
CA THR A 42 45.64 -20.60 11.80
C THR A 42 44.32 -20.50 12.52
N THR A 43 43.98 -19.30 12.96
CA THR A 43 42.59 -18.89 13.08
C THR A 43 42.10 -19.05 11.66
N THR A 44 41.46 -20.19 11.38
CA THR A 44 40.50 -20.23 10.30
C THR A 44 39.50 -19.16 10.71
N GLU A 45 39.60 -17.97 10.12
CA GLU A 45 38.44 -17.12 9.99
C GLU A 45 37.50 -17.96 9.14
N THR A 46 36.68 -18.77 9.82
CA THR A 46 35.48 -19.29 9.21
C THR A 46 34.74 -18.03 8.81
N GLY A 47 34.59 -17.81 7.50
CA GLY A 47 33.70 -16.77 7.03
C GLY A 47 32.31 -16.97 7.65
N PRO A 48 31.44 -15.94 7.57
CA PRO A 48 30.07 -16.05 8.04
C PRO A 48 29.47 -17.39 7.60
N ASP A 49 28.89 -18.13 8.56
CA ASP A 49 28.20 -19.38 8.28
C ASP A 49 26.87 -19.03 7.63
N LEU A 50 26.87 -18.93 6.30
CA LEU A 50 25.71 -18.49 5.53
C LEU A 50 24.49 -19.37 5.74
N GLU A 51 24.67 -20.66 6.07
CA GLU A 51 23.57 -21.57 6.37
C GLU A 51 22.92 -21.22 7.71
N ALA A 52 23.72 -20.93 8.73
CA ALA A 52 23.20 -20.49 10.04
C ALA A 52 22.59 -19.08 9.97
N ILE A 53 23.24 -18.16 9.24
CA ILE A 53 22.73 -16.79 9.04
C ILE A 53 21.46 -16.80 8.21
N GLY A 54 21.37 -17.64 7.17
CA GLY A 54 20.16 -17.82 6.37
C GLY A 54 19.00 -18.33 7.23
N ALA A 55 19.25 -19.29 8.13
CA ALA A 55 18.24 -19.76 9.08
C ALA A 55 17.79 -18.66 10.05
N ASP A 56 18.74 -17.89 10.61
CA ASP A 56 18.39 -16.76 11.48
C ASP A 56 17.58 -15.69 10.73
N VAL A 57 17.88 -15.42 9.46
CA VAL A 57 17.09 -14.49 8.62
C VAL A 57 15.71 -15.07 8.32
N GLN A 58 15.60 -16.35 7.98
CA GLN A 58 14.32 -17.02 7.73
C GLN A 58 13.40 -16.92 8.96
N ASP A 59 13.91 -17.24 10.15
CA ASP A 59 13.15 -17.15 11.40
C ASP A 59 12.65 -15.71 11.67
N LEU A 60 13.46 -14.70 11.33
CA LEU A 60 13.06 -13.29 11.42
C LEU A 60 11.95 -12.92 10.43
N LEU A 61 12.07 -13.35 9.18
CA LEU A 61 11.08 -13.12 8.14
C LEU A 61 9.74 -13.74 8.52
N GLU A 62 9.72 -15.01 8.91
CA GLU A 62 8.52 -15.72 9.36
C GLU A 62 7.87 -15.07 10.60
N THR A 63 8.68 -14.55 11.52
CA THR A 63 8.16 -13.85 12.71
C THR A 63 7.49 -12.53 12.33
N ALA A 64 8.07 -11.76 11.41
CA ALA A 64 7.48 -10.52 10.94
C ALA A 64 6.22 -10.76 10.10
N ASP A 65 6.25 -11.75 9.22
CA ASP A 65 5.13 -12.20 8.39
C ASP A 65 3.94 -12.64 9.25
N GLN A 66 4.16 -13.49 10.24
CA GLN A 66 3.12 -13.89 11.18
C GLN A 66 2.52 -12.70 11.95
N ALA A 67 3.33 -11.68 12.26
CA ALA A 67 2.82 -10.48 12.92
C ALA A 67 1.94 -9.63 12.00
N ILE A 68 2.26 -9.57 10.70
CA ILE A 68 1.45 -8.92 9.67
C ILE A 68 0.11 -9.65 9.53
N ASP A 69 0.14 -10.98 9.39
CA ASP A 69 -1.06 -11.83 9.31
C ASP A 69 -1.95 -11.71 10.55
N ASP A 70 -1.35 -11.77 11.74
CA ASP A 70 -2.07 -11.65 13.01
C ASP A 70 -2.74 -10.29 13.13
N GLU A 71 -2.07 -9.19 12.73
CA GLU A 71 -2.64 -7.85 12.76
C GLU A 71 -3.85 -7.72 11.83
N ILE A 72 -3.73 -8.20 10.60
CA ILE A 72 -4.80 -8.14 9.61
C ILE A 72 -6.02 -8.93 10.09
N ALA A 73 -5.82 -10.16 10.58
CA ALA A 73 -6.90 -10.97 11.14
C ALA A 73 -7.57 -10.32 12.36
N VAL A 74 -6.80 -9.66 13.21
CA VAL A 74 -7.30 -8.93 14.38
C VAL A 74 -8.06 -7.66 13.96
N ARG A 75 -7.54 -6.91 12.99
CA ARG A 75 -8.16 -5.70 12.44
C ARG A 75 -9.48 -6.02 11.77
N ASP A 76 -9.56 -7.09 10.97
CA ASP A 76 -10.82 -7.57 10.39
C ASP A 76 -11.85 -7.95 11.47
N GLY A 77 -11.38 -8.54 12.57
CA GLY A 77 -12.20 -8.81 13.75
C GLY A 77 -12.76 -7.54 14.41
N PHE A 78 -11.93 -6.50 14.56
CA PHE A 78 -12.37 -5.21 15.10
C PHE A 78 -13.26 -4.42 14.15
N ALA A 79 -13.03 -4.52 12.84
CA ALA A 79 -13.91 -3.97 11.81
C ALA A 79 -15.31 -4.63 11.91
N ALA A 80 -15.37 -5.95 12.04
CA ALA A 80 -16.64 -6.67 12.24
C ALA A 80 -17.38 -6.24 13.52
N ASP A 81 -16.64 -5.85 14.56
CA ASP A 81 -17.19 -5.40 15.86
C ASP A 81 -17.44 -3.88 15.95
N ASN A 82 -17.14 -3.11 14.88
CA ASN A 82 -17.19 -1.63 14.85
C ASN A 82 -16.32 -0.96 15.95
N ASP A 83 -15.15 -1.54 16.25
CA ASP A 83 -14.24 -1.06 17.29
C ASP A 83 -12.97 -0.40 16.73
N LEU A 84 -13.13 0.85 16.27
CA LEU A 84 -12.05 1.65 15.68
C LEU A 84 -10.85 1.83 16.62
N GLN A 85 -11.08 2.02 17.92
CA GLN A 85 -9.99 2.25 18.87
C GLN A 85 -9.13 0.99 19.05
N SER A 86 -9.76 -0.18 19.07
CA SER A 86 -9.04 -1.45 19.16
C SER A 86 -8.29 -1.79 17.86
N GLY A 87 -8.83 -1.40 16.69
CA GLY A 87 -8.09 -1.46 15.41
C GLY A 87 -6.89 -0.51 15.34
N ILE A 88 -7.00 0.70 15.89
CA ILE A 88 -5.85 1.61 16.02
C ILE A 88 -4.83 1.07 17.04
N ASP A 89 -5.26 0.36 18.07
CA ASP A 89 -4.33 -0.27 19.02
C ASP A 89 -3.66 -1.53 18.44
N SER A 90 -4.30 -2.29 17.53
CA SER A 90 -3.66 -3.45 16.85
C SER A 90 -2.52 -3.03 15.92
N THR A 91 -2.71 -1.96 15.14
CA THR A 91 -1.66 -1.43 14.25
C THR A 91 -0.40 -0.99 15.01
N ARG A 92 -0.53 -0.62 16.29
CA ARG A 92 0.62 -0.29 17.15
C ARG A 92 1.44 -1.51 17.56
N ASP A 93 0.80 -2.66 17.73
CA ASP A 93 1.48 -3.91 18.07
C ASP A 93 2.29 -4.42 16.86
N LEU A 94 1.73 -4.37 15.65
CA LEU A 94 2.45 -4.67 14.41
C LEU A 94 3.63 -3.71 14.20
N ARG A 95 3.40 -2.41 14.39
CA ARG A 95 4.47 -1.41 14.29
C ARG A 95 5.66 -1.73 15.20
N GLN A 96 5.41 -2.17 16.44
CA GLN A 96 6.48 -2.57 17.36
C GLN A 96 7.19 -3.83 16.87
N ALA A 97 6.46 -4.83 16.34
CA ALA A 97 7.05 -6.02 15.75
C ALA A 97 7.99 -5.68 14.57
N LEU A 98 7.59 -4.76 13.68
CA LEU A 98 8.44 -4.32 12.57
C LEU A 98 9.68 -3.51 13.02
N TYR A 99 9.60 -2.77 14.13
CA TYR A 99 10.80 -2.15 14.73
C TYR A 99 11.76 -3.18 15.32
N ASP A 100 11.22 -4.22 15.96
CA ASP A 100 12.02 -5.30 16.54
C ASP A 100 12.70 -6.10 15.43
N PHE A 101 11.98 -6.43 14.35
CA PHE A 101 12.54 -7.03 13.13
C PHE A 101 13.73 -6.24 12.56
N ASP A 102 13.57 -4.92 12.38
CA ASP A 102 14.64 -4.05 11.88
C ASP A 102 15.88 -4.05 12.78
N GLY A 103 15.65 -4.03 14.11
CA GLY A 103 16.71 -4.09 15.10
C GLY A 103 17.46 -5.43 15.10
N GLU A 104 16.73 -6.53 14.95
CA GLU A 104 17.27 -7.89 14.92
C GLU A 104 18.02 -8.17 13.61
N LEU A 105 17.47 -7.74 12.46
CA LEU A 105 18.13 -7.84 11.15
C LEU A 105 19.46 -7.07 11.13
N ARG A 106 19.52 -5.88 11.75
CA ARG A 106 20.77 -5.11 11.89
C ARG A 106 21.78 -5.71 12.86
N ALA A 107 21.32 -6.56 13.78
CA ALA A 107 22.19 -7.26 14.72
C ALA A 107 22.85 -8.51 14.11
N LEU A 108 22.29 -9.04 13.02
CA LEU A 108 22.89 -10.14 12.28
C LEU A 108 24.18 -9.68 11.58
N GLU A 109 25.24 -10.49 11.71
CA GLU A 109 26.52 -10.26 11.04
C GLU A 109 26.44 -10.74 9.58
N LEU A 110 25.63 -10.03 8.77
CA LEU A 110 25.44 -10.35 7.36
C LEU A 110 26.68 -9.96 6.52
N PRO A 111 27.02 -10.75 5.49
CA PRO A 111 28.08 -10.42 4.54
C PRO A 111 27.92 -9.03 3.90
N ASP A 112 29.03 -8.30 3.74
CA ASP A 112 29.04 -6.96 3.15
C ASP A 112 28.48 -6.92 1.71
N ASP A 113 28.55 -8.02 0.96
CA ASP A 113 28.00 -8.14 -0.39
C ASP A 113 26.48 -8.21 -0.45
N LEU A 114 25.81 -8.50 0.67
CA LEU A 114 24.35 -8.42 0.82
C LEU A 114 23.87 -7.04 1.32
N SER A 115 24.78 -6.09 1.52
CA SER A 115 24.44 -4.76 2.06
C SER A 115 23.37 -4.04 1.23
N LYS A 116 23.29 -4.30 -0.08
CA LYS A 116 22.28 -3.65 -0.93
C LYS A 116 20.88 -4.17 -0.59
N GLU A 117 20.73 -5.48 -0.56
CA GLU A 117 19.48 -6.20 -0.31
C GLU A 117 18.99 -5.94 1.13
N VAL A 118 19.89 -6.01 2.12
CA VAL A 118 19.58 -5.67 3.52
C VAL A 118 19.12 -4.21 3.65
N ASN A 119 19.77 -3.27 2.97
CA ASN A 119 19.34 -1.86 3.02
C ASN A 119 18.00 -1.64 2.30
N ALA A 120 17.67 -2.42 1.27
CA ALA A 120 16.36 -2.39 0.62
C ALA A 120 15.27 -2.82 1.61
N VAL A 121 15.45 -3.96 2.29
CA VAL A 121 14.53 -4.45 3.34
C VAL A 121 14.34 -3.41 4.44
N LEU A 122 15.43 -2.86 4.98
CA LEU A 122 15.37 -1.84 6.04
C LEU A 122 14.69 -0.54 5.57
N THR A 123 14.80 -0.20 4.28
CA THR A 123 14.13 0.98 3.69
C THR A 123 12.64 0.73 3.53
N ALA A 124 12.25 -0.41 2.96
CA ALA A 124 10.85 -0.81 2.79
C ALA A 124 10.16 -0.94 4.15
N ASN A 125 10.80 -1.58 5.14
CA ASN A 125 10.30 -1.70 6.50
C ASN A 125 10.13 -0.34 7.19
N GLY A 126 11.05 0.61 6.95
CA GLY A 126 10.89 1.99 7.43
C GLY A 126 9.66 2.69 6.82
N GLY A 127 9.42 2.50 5.51
CA GLY A 127 8.23 3.02 4.83
C GLY A 127 6.94 2.40 5.35
N PHE A 128 6.94 1.09 5.61
CA PHE A 128 5.79 0.39 6.17
C PHE A 128 5.47 0.89 7.59
N ILE A 129 6.48 1.07 8.44
CA ILE A 129 6.29 1.67 9.77
C ILE A 129 5.72 3.10 9.69
N ASP A 130 6.22 3.92 8.76
CA ASP A 130 5.73 5.29 8.55
C ASP A 130 4.24 5.29 8.14
N VAL A 131 3.82 4.33 7.32
CA VAL A 131 2.41 4.11 6.98
C VAL A 131 1.63 3.61 8.21
N LEU A 132 2.13 2.67 8.99
CA LEU A 132 1.40 2.25 10.20
C LEU A 132 1.21 3.41 11.21
N ASP A 133 2.17 4.33 11.30
CA ASP A 133 2.05 5.53 12.14
C ASP A 133 0.93 6.48 11.67
N GLY A 134 0.56 6.44 10.39
CA GLY A 134 -0.53 7.22 9.83
C GLY A 134 -1.89 6.89 10.46
N TYR A 135 -2.11 5.65 10.93
CA TYR A 135 -3.36 5.25 11.61
C TYR A 135 -3.65 6.02 12.89
N LEU A 136 -2.62 6.59 13.53
CA LEU A 136 -2.77 7.33 14.79
C LEU A 136 -3.42 8.71 14.62
N GLU A 137 -3.43 9.23 13.39
CA GLU A 137 -3.89 10.58 13.06
C GLU A 137 -5.22 10.58 12.30
N ILE A 138 -5.83 9.39 12.13
CA ILE A 138 -7.07 9.20 11.38
C ILE A 138 -8.27 9.60 12.23
N GLU A 139 -9.05 10.55 11.72
CA GLU A 139 -10.25 11.07 12.39
C GLU A 139 -11.55 10.66 11.67
N ASP A 140 -11.46 10.07 10.48
CA ASP A 140 -12.59 9.68 9.63
C ASP A 140 -12.32 8.43 8.78
N ILE A 141 -13.39 7.86 8.22
CA ILE A 141 -13.35 6.59 7.45
C ILE A 141 -12.62 6.73 6.09
N PRO A 142 -12.79 7.81 5.31
CA PRO A 142 -12.01 8.00 4.09
C PRO A 142 -10.49 8.02 4.33
N ALA A 143 -10.04 8.66 5.41
CA ALA A 143 -8.63 8.63 5.80
C ALA A 143 -8.18 7.22 6.24
N TYR A 144 -9.06 6.44 6.88
CA TYR A 144 -8.82 5.03 7.21
C TYR A 144 -8.64 4.15 5.97
N ASN A 145 -9.51 4.28 4.97
CA ASN A 145 -9.40 3.50 3.73
C ASN A 145 -8.17 3.88 2.90
N ASP A 146 -7.87 5.18 2.79
CA ASP A 146 -6.61 5.62 2.17
C ASP A 146 -5.39 5.05 2.90
N GLN A 147 -5.51 4.86 4.21
CA GLN A 147 -4.43 4.29 4.99
C GLN A 147 -4.29 2.79 4.75
N LEU A 148 -5.39 2.05 4.57
CA LEU A 148 -5.38 0.65 4.16
C LEU A 148 -4.72 0.47 2.79
N ASP A 149 -4.99 1.34 1.83
CA ASP A 149 -4.37 1.28 0.50
C ASP A 149 -2.87 1.55 0.54
N ARG A 150 -2.46 2.61 1.28
CA ARG A 150 -1.03 2.90 1.52
C ARG A 150 -0.34 1.76 2.25
N GLU A 151 -1.05 1.09 3.16
CA GLU A 151 -0.52 -0.06 3.89
C GLU A 151 -0.33 -1.26 2.97
N ALA A 152 -1.30 -1.55 2.10
CA ALA A 152 -1.17 -2.62 1.11
C ALA A 152 0.03 -2.38 0.19
N GLU A 153 0.19 -1.15 -0.34
CA GLU A 153 1.33 -0.79 -1.17
C GLU A 153 2.67 -0.91 -0.41
N ALA A 154 2.73 -0.44 0.83
CA ALA A 154 3.93 -0.55 1.65
C ALA A 154 4.27 -1.99 2.04
N ARG A 155 3.25 -2.83 2.25
CA ARG A 155 3.38 -4.26 2.50
C ARG A 155 3.92 -5.00 1.27
N ASP A 156 3.42 -4.69 0.08
CA ASP A 156 3.93 -5.29 -1.16
C ASP A 156 5.41 -4.93 -1.40
N GLN A 157 5.78 -3.66 -1.19
CA GLN A 157 7.18 -3.23 -1.25
C GLN A 157 8.06 -3.93 -0.20
N TRP A 158 7.50 -4.25 0.97
CA TRP A 158 8.18 -5.04 1.99
C TRP A 158 8.41 -6.47 1.54
N TYR A 159 7.37 -7.16 1.04
CA TYR A 159 7.47 -8.53 0.51
C TYR A 159 8.44 -8.65 -0.67
N GLU A 160 8.44 -7.68 -1.58
CA GLU A 160 9.42 -7.62 -2.69
C GLU A 160 10.85 -7.54 -2.15
N ALA A 161 11.11 -6.63 -1.21
CA ALA A 161 12.45 -6.44 -0.64
C ALA A 161 12.94 -7.66 0.14
N VAL A 162 12.08 -8.31 0.93
CA VAL A 162 12.45 -9.53 1.67
C VAL A 162 12.64 -10.72 0.74
N GLY A 163 11.88 -10.80 -0.36
CA GLY A 163 12.07 -11.79 -1.42
C GLY A 163 13.45 -11.65 -2.08
N GLU A 164 13.87 -10.43 -2.44
CA GLU A 164 15.22 -10.19 -2.98
C GLU A 164 16.33 -10.61 -2.01
N LEU A 165 16.14 -10.37 -0.70
CA LEU A 165 17.08 -10.80 0.34
C LEU A 165 17.09 -12.33 0.51
N ALA A 166 15.92 -12.97 0.46
CA ALA A 166 15.78 -14.42 0.56
C ALA A 166 16.48 -15.12 -0.61
N ASP A 167 16.26 -14.62 -1.84
CA ASP A 167 16.94 -15.09 -3.05
C ASP A 167 18.46 -14.96 -2.93
N ALA A 168 18.95 -13.84 -2.41
CA ALA A 168 20.38 -13.59 -2.24
C ALA A 168 21.02 -14.48 -1.17
N LEU A 169 20.24 -14.95 -0.19
CA LEU A 169 20.64 -15.89 0.85
C LEU A 169 20.39 -17.36 0.50
N GLU A 170 19.73 -17.63 -0.64
CA GLU A 170 19.27 -18.97 -1.05
C GLU A 170 18.36 -19.63 0.02
N ILE A 171 17.49 -18.86 0.66
CA ILE A 171 16.48 -19.32 1.64
C ILE A 171 15.06 -19.25 1.05
N ASP A 172 14.09 -19.87 1.73
CA ASP A 172 12.72 -19.99 1.24
C ASP A 172 11.98 -18.64 1.18
N GLY A 173 12.25 -17.72 2.12
CA GLY A 173 11.58 -16.41 2.19
C GLY A 173 10.17 -16.49 2.79
N VAL A 174 9.40 -15.43 2.59
CA VAL A 174 7.97 -15.33 2.96
C VAL A 174 7.20 -14.75 1.77
N GLU A 175 6.00 -15.24 1.53
CA GLU A 175 5.14 -14.84 0.41
C GLU A 175 3.94 -14.04 0.91
N ASN A 176 3.47 -13.09 0.11
CA ASN A 176 2.25 -12.35 0.41
C ASN A 176 1.01 -13.21 0.10
N ASP A 177 0.67 -14.12 1.02
CA ASP A 177 -0.49 -15.02 0.95
C ASP A 177 -1.85 -14.28 1.08
N ILE A 178 -1.81 -12.97 1.35
CA ILE A 178 -2.98 -12.10 1.47
C ILE A 178 -3.47 -11.63 0.10
N SER A 179 -2.60 -11.70 -0.91
CA SER A 179 -3.00 -11.72 -2.32
C SER A 179 -3.30 -13.16 -2.74
N GLY A 180 -4.32 -13.39 -3.55
CA GLY A 180 -4.65 -14.72 -4.08
C GLY A 180 -3.61 -15.28 -5.08
N SER A 181 -2.32 -15.20 -4.76
CA SER A 181 -1.23 -15.68 -5.59
C SER A 181 -0.71 -17.01 -5.04
N SER A 182 -1.23 -18.11 -5.58
CA SER A 182 -0.57 -19.41 -5.43
C SER A 182 0.69 -19.42 -6.31
N THR A 183 1.86 -19.22 -5.71
CA THR A 183 3.12 -19.44 -6.42
C THR A 183 3.42 -20.94 -6.44
N GLY A 184 3.39 -21.53 -7.64
CA GLY A 184 3.62 -22.96 -7.83
C GLY A 184 4.10 -23.29 -9.24
N ASP A 185 5.42 -23.16 -9.41
CA ASP A 185 6.30 -23.93 -10.29
C ASP A 185 6.43 -23.52 -11.80
N ASP A 186 7.66 -23.08 -12.10
CA ASP A 186 8.43 -23.12 -13.35
C ASP A 186 7.85 -22.56 -14.68
N ASN A 187 8.56 -21.51 -15.15
CA ASN A 187 8.95 -21.21 -16.54
C ASN A 187 8.11 -20.18 -17.33
N PRO A 188 8.74 -19.49 -18.31
CA PRO A 188 9.42 -18.19 -18.24
C PRO A 188 8.48 -16.97 -18.47
N VAL A 189 8.94 -15.81 -18.02
CA VAL A 189 8.42 -14.44 -18.27
C VAL A 189 7.52 -14.28 -19.50
N SER A 190 6.25 -13.92 -19.27
CA SER A 190 5.45 -13.10 -20.18
C SER A 190 4.67 -12.08 -19.35
N ASP A 191 5.08 -10.80 -19.45
CA ASP A 191 4.37 -9.61 -18.95
C ASP A 191 3.05 -9.41 -19.71
N ASP A 192 2.07 -10.27 -19.47
CA ASP A 192 0.68 -10.03 -19.86
C ASP A 192 -0.18 -10.38 -18.63
N GLU A 193 -0.36 -9.41 -17.71
CA GLU A 193 -1.50 -9.45 -16.79
C GLU A 193 -2.75 -9.67 -17.65
N GLU A 194 -3.56 -10.68 -17.33
CA GLU A 194 -4.65 -11.15 -18.19
C GLU A 194 -5.76 -10.07 -18.25
N GLN A 195 -5.58 -9.07 -19.11
CA GLN A 195 -6.52 -7.97 -19.29
C GLN A 195 -7.82 -8.49 -19.89
N ILE A 196 -8.93 -8.08 -19.31
CA ILE A 196 -10.27 -8.38 -19.80
C ILE A 196 -10.55 -7.46 -20.98
N ALA A 197 -10.83 -8.05 -22.14
CA ALA A 197 -11.04 -7.30 -23.37
C ALA A 197 -12.44 -6.68 -23.43
N ALA A 198 -12.58 -5.63 -24.24
CA ALA A 198 -13.89 -5.06 -24.60
C ALA A 198 -14.90 -6.15 -25.00
N GLY A 199 -16.11 -6.04 -24.45
CA GLY A 199 -17.20 -6.99 -24.66
C GLY A 199 -17.21 -8.20 -23.71
N ASP A 200 -16.14 -8.45 -22.97
CA ASP A 200 -16.13 -9.44 -21.88
C ASP A 200 -16.59 -8.81 -20.55
N ILE A 201 -16.85 -9.64 -19.53
CA ILE A 201 -17.34 -9.19 -18.22
C ILE A 201 -16.17 -9.02 -17.26
N ALA A 202 -16.06 -7.84 -16.64
CA ALA A 202 -15.14 -7.55 -15.55
C ALA A 202 -15.88 -7.54 -14.20
N GLY A 203 -15.12 -7.73 -13.12
CA GLY A 203 -15.64 -7.81 -11.74
C GLY A 203 -15.53 -9.20 -11.11
N ASP A 204 -16.18 -9.35 -9.96
CA ASP A 204 -16.16 -10.54 -9.11
C ASP A 204 -17.57 -11.14 -8.95
N ASP A 205 -17.81 -11.95 -7.91
CA ASP A 205 -19.13 -12.52 -7.66
C ASP A 205 -20.16 -11.51 -7.11
N LEU A 206 -19.72 -10.36 -6.60
CA LEU A 206 -20.58 -9.32 -6.00
C LEU A 206 -21.01 -8.29 -7.04
N ILE A 207 -20.07 -7.82 -7.86
CA ILE A 207 -20.34 -6.78 -8.85
C ILE A 207 -19.66 -7.09 -10.18
N GLN A 208 -20.43 -6.96 -11.26
CA GLN A 208 -19.98 -7.27 -12.62
C GLN A 208 -20.52 -6.28 -13.63
N ILE A 209 -19.73 -5.93 -14.64
CA ILE A 209 -20.15 -5.11 -15.77
C ILE A 209 -19.34 -5.48 -17.01
N GLN A 210 -19.95 -5.35 -18.20
CA GLN A 210 -19.25 -5.54 -19.46
C GLN A 210 -18.25 -4.41 -19.72
N VAL A 211 -17.04 -4.76 -20.17
CA VAL A 211 -16.03 -3.77 -20.57
C VAL A 211 -16.49 -3.06 -21.84
N PRO A 212 -16.61 -1.71 -21.85
CA PRO A 212 -17.01 -0.94 -23.02
C PRO A 212 -16.06 -1.12 -24.21
N GLU A 213 -16.58 -0.90 -25.41
CA GLU A 213 -15.75 -0.82 -26.62
C GLU A 213 -14.68 0.27 -26.47
N GLY A 214 -13.42 -0.08 -26.78
CA GLY A 214 -12.27 0.83 -26.65
C GLY A 214 -11.55 0.79 -25.31
N PHE A 215 -12.08 0.05 -24.32
CA PHE A 215 -11.46 -0.15 -23.02
C PHE A 215 -10.90 -1.57 -22.85
N THR A 216 -9.96 -1.70 -21.92
CA THR A 216 -9.60 -2.97 -21.29
C THR A 216 -9.74 -2.84 -19.78
N ALA A 217 -9.94 -3.95 -19.08
CA ALA A 217 -10.08 -3.95 -17.63
C ALA A 217 -9.07 -4.87 -16.95
N ALA A 218 -8.71 -4.50 -15.71
CA ALA A 218 -7.99 -5.40 -14.82
C ALA A 218 -8.95 -6.47 -14.24
N PRO A 219 -8.47 -7.69 -13.96
CA PRO A 219 -9.28 -8.68 -13.27
C PRO A 219 -9.48 -8.29 -11.79
N GLY A 220 -10.68 -8.55 -11.25
CA GLY A 220 -10.98 -8.37 -9.83
C GLY A 220 -11.84 -7.16 -9.49
N PHE A 221 -11.77 -6.75 -8.22
CA PHE A 221 -12.47 -5.61 -7.65
C PHE A 221 -11.48 -4.75 -6.83
N PRO A 222 -11.50 -3.40 -6.92
CA PRO A 222 -12.41 -2.56 -7.71
C PRO A 222 -12.28 -2.80 -9.21
N ILE A 223 -13.37 -2.56 -9.95
CA ILE A 223 -13.35 -2.75 -11.40
C ILE A 223 -12.74 -1.49 -12.01
N GLU A 224 -11.56 -1.60 -12.60
CA GLU A 224 -10.89 -0.49 -13.28
C GLU A 224 -10.73 -0.79 -14.76
N MET A 225 -11.27 0.11 -15.59
CA MET A 225 -11.21 0.03 -17.04
C MET A 225 -10.47 1.23 -17.58
N THR A 226 -9.52 1.01 -18.49
CA THR A 226 -8.70 2.07 -19.08
C THR A 226 -8.73 2.00 -20.60
N ASP A 227 -8.78 3.16 -21.27
CA ASP A 227 -8.65 3.26 -22.72
C ASP A 227 -7.19 3.53 -23.17
N ALA A 228 -6.95 3.56 -24.48
CA ALA A 228 -5.62 3.81 -25.02
C ALA A 228 -5.07 5.25 -24.77
N ASN A 229 -5.93 6.19 -24.36
CA ASN A 229 -5.58 7.56 -24.05
C ASN A 229 -5.30 7.76 -22.55
N GLY A 230 -5.56 6.76 -21.71
CA GLY A 230 -5.40 6.81 -20.26
C GLY A 230 -6.63 7.34 -19.52
N ASN A 231 -7.78 7.44 -20.19
CA ASN A 231 -9.04 7.74 -19.54
C ASN A 231 -9.56 6.49 -18.80
N THR A 232 -10.25 6.69 -17.67
CA THR A 232 -10.64 5.57 -16.80
C THR A 232 -12.14 5.55 -16.51
N ILE A 233 -12.66 4.33 -16.33
CA ILE A 233 -13.96 4.04 -15.73
C ILE A 233 -13.69 3.10 -14.56
N GLY A 234 -14.00 3.55 -13.35
CA GLY A 234 -13.87 2.77 -12.12
C GLY A 234 -15.24 2.44 -11.52
N VAL A 235 -15.38 1.24 -10.94
CA VAL A 235 -16.58 0.85 -10.17
C VAL A 235 -16.16 0.48 -8.75
N TYR A 236 -16.72 1.20 -7.78
CA TYR A 236 -16.35 1.10 -6.37
C TYR A 236 -17.57 0.92 -5.46
N VAL A 237 -17.35 0.34 -4.29
CA VAL A 237 -18.33 0.26 -3.20
C VAL A 237 -18.21 1.51 -2.34
N VAL A 238 -19.34 2.10 -1.99
CA VAL A 238 -19.42 3.23 -1.08
C VAL A 238 -20.03 2.75 0.24
N TYR A 239 -19.17 2.58 1.24
CA TYR A 239 -19.57 2.09 2.55
C TYR A 239 -20.61 2.98 3.21
N ASP A 240 -21.68 2.38 3.72
CA ASP A 240 -22.81 3.10 4.32
C ASP A 240 -22.64 3.16 5.86
N GLU A 241 -22.43 4.36 6.39
CA GLU A 241 -22.36 4.59 7.85
C GLU A 241 -23.77 4.72 8.48
N ASP A 242 -24.79 5.05 7.68
CA ASP A 242 -26.18 5.19 8.11
C ASP A 242 -27.13 4.49 7.13
N PRO A 243 -27.55 3.24 7.43
CA PRO A 243 -28.43 2.46 6.56
C PRO A 243 -29.83 3.08 6.35
N SER A 244 -30.15 4.19 7.02
CA SER A 244 -31.38 4.95 6.83
C SER A 244 -31.26 6.15 5.87
N GLN A 245 -30.06 6.46 5.39
CA GLN A 245 -29.79 7.59 4.51
C GLN A 245 -30.43 7.38 3.13
N SER A 246 -30.92 8.46 2.52
CA SER A 246 -31.44 8.42 1.15
C SER A 246 -30.30 8.46 0.13
N LEU A 247 -30.50 7.93 -1.08
CA LEU A 247 -29.53 8.04 -2.17
C LEU A 247 -29.15 9.50 -2.47
N GLU A 248 -30.13 10.42 -2.45
CA GLU A 248 -29.89 11.85 -2.68
C GLU A 248 -28.97 12.47 -1.62
N ASP A 249 -29.22 12.17 -0.33
CA ASP A 249 -28.40 12.67 0.77
C ASP A 249 -26.99 12.05 0.74
N ARG A 250 -26.90 10.74 0.42
CA ARG A 250 -25.60 10.05 0.29
C ARG A 250 -24.78 10.61 -0.86
N ALA A 251 -25.41 10.89 -2.00
CA ALA A 251 -24.73 11.44 -3.17
C ALA A 251 -24.23 12.87 -2.94
N ASP A 252 -25.01 13.72 -2.24
CA ASP A 252 -24.56 15.07 -1.86
C ASP A 252 -23.38 15.01 -0.88
N GLU A 253 -23.43 14.14 0.13
CA GLU A 253 -22.33 13.95 1.08
C GLU A 253 -21.08 13.39 0.40
N TYR A 254 -21.23 12.39 -0.45
CA TYR A 254 -20.14 11.79 -1.23
C TYR A 254 -19.48 12.85 -2.13
N ALA A 255 -20.26 13.58 -2.92
CA ALA A 255 -19.73 14.59 -3.83
C ALA A 255 -19.03 15.74 -3.09
N ALA A 256 -19.58 16.19 -1.97
CA ALA A 256 -18.92 17.18 -1.12
C ALA A 256 -17.59 16.65 -0.56
N GLY A 257 -17.55 15.37 -0.16
CA GLY A 257 -16.36 14.69 0.31
C GLY A 257 -15.27 14.58 -0.75
N VAL A 258 -15.61 14.14 -1.97
CA VAL A 258 -14.69 14.06 -3.11
C VAL A 258 -14.11 15.43 -3.44
N ALA A 259 -14.95 16.45 -3.53
CA ALA A 259 -14.53 17.81 -3.85
C ALA A 259 -13.57 18.40 -2.78
N ASP A 260 -13.89 18.25 -1.49
CA ASP A 260 -13.05 18.78 -0.41
C ASP A 260 -11.72 18.03 -0.31
N LYS A 261 -11.76 16.69 -0.37
CA LYS A 261 -10.57 15.82 -0.22
C LYS A 261 -9.56 16.04 -1.34
N ASN A 262 -10.01 16.07 -2.59
CA ASN A 262 -9.13 16.16 -3.75
C ASN A 262 -8.88 17.60 -4.21
N GLY A 263 -9.57 18.58 -3.62
CA GLY A 263 -9.51 19.97 -4.04
C GLY A 263 -10.16 20.21 -5.40
N PHE A 264 -11.11 19.37 -5.80
CA PHE A 264 -11.86 19.50 -7.05
C PHE A 264 -12.96 20.56 -6.92
N GLU A 265 -13.36 21.12 -8.06
CA GLU A 265 -14.52 22.00 -8.12
C GLU A 265 -15.72 21.22 -8.64
N ILE A 266 -16.83 21.18 -7.88
CA ILE A 266 -18.09 20.64 -8.38
C ILE A 266 -18.62 21.59 -9.47
N ILE A 267 -18.64 21.11 -10.72
CA ILE A 267 -19.05 21.87 -11.90
C ILE A 267 -20.40 21.42 -12.47
N GLY A 268 -20.93 20.27 -12.02
CA GLY A 268 -22.23 19.74 -12.42
C GLY A 268 -22.87 18.84 -11.34
N GLY A 269 -24.19 18.64 -11.43
CA GLY A 269 -24.98 17.86 -10.48
C GLY A 269 -25.74 18.67 -9.42
N PRO A 270 -26.59 18.03 -8.59
CA PRO A 270 -27.03 16.64 -8.76
C PRO A 270 -27.93 16.48 -9.98
N GLU A 271 -27.68 15.43 -10.76
CA GLU A 271 -28.58 14.97 -11.82
C GLU A 271 -29.05 13.55 -11.50
N SER A 272 -30.35 13.28 -11.62
CA SER A 272 -30.90 11.94 -11.41
C SER A 272 -30.95 11.18 -12.71
N ASP A 273 -30.47 9.95 -12.69
CA ASP A 273 -30.50 9.02 -13.82
C ASP A 273 -30.69 7.57 -13.32
N ASP A 274 -30.64 6.59 -14.23
CA ASP A 274 -30.59 5.17 -13.90
C ASP A 274 -29.29 4.57 -14.49
N ILE A 275 -28.59 3.71 -13.75
CA ILE A 275 -27.51 2.86 -14.29
C ILE A 275 -28.03 1.44 -14.36
N GLY A 276 -28.36 0.99 -15.57
CA GLY A 276 -29.05 -0.27 -15.79
C GLY A 276 -30.40 -0.31 -15.05
N ASP A 277 -30.53 -1.18 -14.06
CA ASP A 277 -31.76 -1.35 -13.26
C ASP A 277 -31.75 -0.52 -11.94
N TYR A 278 -30.69 0.24 -11.66
CA TYR A 278 -30.48 0.91 -10.37
C TYR A 278 -30.62 2.44 -10.46
N PRO A 279 -31.36 3.08 -9.54
CA PRO A 279 -31.44 4.55 -9.50
C PRO A 279 -30.08 5.15 -9.14
N ALA A 280 -29.72 6.23 -9.82
CA ALA A 280 -28.43 6.89 -9.66
C ALA A 280 -28.53 8.42 -9.54
N ILE A 281 -27.54 9.03 -8.88
CA ILE A 281 -27.34 10.47 -8.80
C ILE A 281 -25.92 10.80 -9.24
N GLY A 282 -25.81 11.65 -10.26
CA GLY A 282 -24.56 12.06 -10.89
C GLY A 282 -24.06 13.44 -10.43
N TYR A 283 -22.74 13.55 -10.26
CA TYR A 283 -22.01 14.81 -10.08
C TYR A 283 -20.81 14.87 -11.03
N ALA A 284 -20.43 16.09 -11.41
CA ALA A 284 -19.26 16.33 -12.25
C ALA A 284 -18.27 17.28 -11.53
N PHE A 285 -16.99 16.94 -11.62
CA PHE A 285 -15.90 17.62 -10.93
C PHE A 285 -14.85 18.06 -11.94
N ALA A 286 -14.39 19.31 -11.87
CA ALA A 286 -13.17 19.74 -12.54
C ALA A 286 -11.99 19.23 -11.72
N THR A 287 -11.21 18.29 -12.27
CA THR A 287 -10.00 17.77 -11.63
C THR A 287 -8.78 18.63 -11.97
N ASP A 288 -8.74 19.13 -13.22
CA ASP A 288 -7.84 20.19 -13.67
C ASP A 288 -8.48 21.06 -14.78
N ASP A 289 -7.69 21.89 -15.46
CA ASP A 289 -8.16 22.79 -16.53
C ASP A 289 -8.58 22.05 -17.82
N THR A 290 -8.39 20.73 -17.90
CA THR A 290 -8.51 19.90 -19.09
C THR A 290 -9.15 18.52 -18.86
N HIS A 291 -9.44 18.16 -17.60
CA HIS A 291 -10.04 16.89 -17.23
C HIS A 291 -11.24 17.10 -16.32
N THR A 292 -12.22 16.22 -16.53
CA THR A 292 -13.45 16.17 -15.76
C THR A 292 -13.62 14.76 -15.22
N GLU A 293 -13.99 14.67 -13.95
CA GLU A 293 -14.45 13.44 -13.31
C GLU A 293 -15.97 13.47 -13.19
N VAL A 294 -16.64 12.38 -13.54
CA VAL A 294 -18.09 12.21 -13.37
C VAL A 294 -18.33 11.00 -12.49
N ASP A 295 -18.94 11.23 -11.34
CA ASP A 295 -19.31 10.17 -10.42
C ASP A 295 -20.81 9.95 -10.46
N LEU A 296 -21.21 8.69 -10.70
CA LEU A 296 -22.59 8.24 -10.70
C LEU A 296 -22.80 7.32 -9.49
N LEU A 297 -23.35 7.88 -8.41
CA LEU A 297 -23.66 7.12 -7.22
C LEU A 297 -25.00 6.39 -7.40
N PHE A 298 -25.04 5.07 -7.25
CA PHE A 298 -26.25 4.28 -7.42
C PHE A 298 -26.54 3.40 -6.21
N GLU A 299 -27.82 3.08 -6.03
CA GLU A 299 -28.29 2.25 -4.92
C GLU A 299 -28.57 0.81 -5.37
N ALA A 300 -27.76 -0.12 -4.87
CA ALA A 300 -27.90 -1.56 -5.09
C ALA A 300 -27.45 -2.31 -3.83
N GLU A 301 -28.27 -3.20 -3.28
CA GLU A 301 -27.84 -4.05 -2.15
C GLU A 301 -27.05 -5.25 -2.69
N ASP A 302 -25.78 -5.36 -2.32
CA ASP A 302 -24.92 -6.51 -2.66
C ASP A 302 -24.98 -7.63 -1.61
N GLY A 303 -24.40 -8.78 -1.95
CA GLY A 303 -24.35 -9.96 -1.11
C GLY A 303 -23.53 -9.80 0.18
N ALA A 304 -22.73 -8.73 0.28
CA ALA A 304 -22.01 -8.32 1.48
C ALA A 304 -22.82 -7.35 2.36
N GLY A 305 -23.98 -6.89 1.90
CA GLY A 305 -24.88 -5.97 2.60
C GLY A 305 -24.55 -4.50 2.38
N GLN A 306 -23.70 -4.16 1.40
CA GLN A 306 -23.44 -2.78 1.00
C GLN A 306 -24.52 -2.30 0.05
N ARG A 307 -24.91 -1.03 0.19
CA ARG A 307 -26.09 -0.46 -0.47
C ARG A 307 -25.76 0.57 -1.54
N PHE A 308 -24.63 1.25 -1.42
CA PHE A 308 -24.24 2.31 -2.33
C PHE A 308 -22.96 1.94 -3.06
N HIS A 309 -22.94 2.26 -4.34
CA HIS A 309 -21.83 2.00 -5.22
C HIS A 309 -21.65 3.23 -6.11
N VAL A 310 -20.47 3.41 -6.68
CA VAL A 310 -20.17 4.52 -7.58
C VAL A 310 -19.53 4.01 -8.85
N ILE A 311 -19.95 4.56 -9.99
CA ILE A 311 -19.16 4.52 -11.22
C ILE A 311 -18.48 5.88 -11.36
N ALA A 312 -17.15 5.91 -11.31
CA ALA A 312 -16.34 7.09 -11.50
C ALA A 312 -15.73 7.09 -12.90
N VAL A 313 -15.94 8.15 -13.65
CA VAL A 313 -15.37 8.32 -15.00
C VAL A 313 -14.40 9.49 -14.97
N ASN A 314 -13.11 9.25 -15.18
CA ASN A 314 -12.11 10.31 -15.26
C ASN A 314 -11.57 10.39 -16.68
N ALA A 315 -11.78 11.53 -17.32
CA ALA A 315 -11.45 11.70 -18.72
C ALA A 315 -11.00 13.13 -19.06
N ALA A 316 -10.20 13.24 -20.11
CA ALA A 316 -10.00 14.52 -20.77
C ALA A 316 -11.33 15.09 -21.27
N ASP A 317 -11.53 16.41 -21.12
CA ASP A 317 -12.80 17.08 -21.46
C ASP A 317 -13.25 16.84 -22.90
N GLU A 318 -12.31 16.62 -23.83
CA GLU A 318 -12.61 16.35 -25.24
C GLU A 318 -13.08 14.92 -25.52
N ASP A 319 -12.78 13.98 -24.62
CA ASP A 319 -13.13 12.56 -24.73
C ASP A 319 -14.33 12.18 -23.85
N LEU A 320 -14.70 12.99 -22.86
CA LEU A 320 -15.75 12.70 -21.87
C LEU A 320 -17.10 12.28 -22.50
N ASP A 321 -17.59 13.03 -23.50
CA ASP A 321 -18.87 12.71 -24.18
C ASP A 321 -18.84 11.31 -24.83
N ALA A 322 -17.69 10.92 -25.38
CA ALA A 322 -17.53 9.62 -26.04
C ALA A 322 -17.48 8.48 -25.00
N ILE A 323 -16.82 8.71 -23.87
CA ILE A 323 -16.67 7.73 -22.79
C ILE A 323 -18.00 7.52 -22.07
N MET A 324 -18.72 8.59 -21.73
CA MET A 324 -20.07 8.50 -21.16
C MET A 324 -21.02 7.77 -22.11
N SER A 325 -20.90 7.98 -23.43
CA SER A 325 -21.67 7.22 -24.42
C SER A 325 -21.29 5.73 -24.44
N ALA A 326 -20.00 5.38 -24.28
CA ALA A 326 -19.55 4.00 -24.24
C ALA A 326 -20.01 3.28 -22.96
N LEU A 327 -20.01 3.98 -21.82
CA LEU A 327 -20.59 3.50 -20.57
C LEU A 327 -22.10 3.23 -20.72
N GLY A 328 -22.84 4.16 -21.32
CA GLY A 328 -24.28 4.00 -21.58
C GLY A 328 -24.63 2.83 -22.51
N ASP A 329 -23.70 2.39 -23.36
CA ASP A 329 -23.90 1.19 -24.20
C ASP A 329 -23.81 -0.13 -23.40
N VAL A 330 -23.21 -0.11 -22.20
CA VAL A 330 -22.98 -1.31 -21.38
C VAL A 330 -23.64 -1.26 -19.99
N GLU A 331 -24.24 -0.14 -19.58
CA GLU A 331 -24.83 0.02 -18.24
C GLU A 331 -25.89 -1.06 -17.91
N ASP A 332 -26.67 -1.50 -18.90
CA ASP A 332 -27.67 -2.57 -18.78
C ASP A 332 -27.06 -3.96 -18.44
N THR A 333 -25.74 -4.09 -18.56
CA THR A 333 -25.00 -5.31 -18.21
C THR A 333 -24.59 -5.35 -16.75
N LEU A 334 -24.67 -4.22 -16.02
CA LEU A 334 -24.33 -4.15 -14.61
C LEU A 334 -25.16 -5.15 -13.79
N ARG A 335 -24.46 -5.93 -12.96
CA ARG A 335 -25.05 -6.88 -12.02
C ARG A 335 -24.43 -6.66 -10.65
N VAL A 336 -25.30 -6.44 -9.66
CA VAL A 336 -24.96 -6.48 -8.24
C VAL A 336 -25.71 -7.67 -7.64
N SER A 337 -24.98 -8.58 -6.98
CA SER A 337 -25.47 -9.90 -6.51
C SER A 337 -25.32 -10.09 -5.01
#